data_AF-A0A7J6WVE8-F1
#
_entry.id   AF-A0A7J6WVE8-F1
#
_cell.length_a   1.000
_cell.length_b   1.000
_cell.length_c   1.000
_cell.angle_alpha   90.00
_cell.angle_beta   90.00
_cell.angle_gamma   90.00
#
_symmetry.space_group_name_H-M   'P 1'
#
loop_
_entity.id
_entity.type
_entity.pdbx_description
1 polymer ?
#
loop_
_entity_poly.entity_id
_entity_poly.type
_entity_poly.pdbx_seq_one_letter_code
_entity_poly.pdbx_strand_id
1 'polypeptide(L)'
;MERVMLNAGLIPNPMHEKWITTDQLLLNWLNAILTEEVLAEVVGLSTSKNVWEKLENTFLQRSKAREYQLKHELQNCRQQQSESVHDFLRRFK
;
A
#
# COMPACT_ATOMS: atom_id res chain seq x y z
N MET A 1 19.56 -42.90 -40.30
CA MET A 1 19.53 -43.57 -38.97
C MET A 1 20.63 -42.90 -38.17
N GLU A 2 20.42 -42.17 -37.08
CA GLU A 2 19.36 -42.18 -36.08
C GLU A 2 19.15 -40.75 -35.58
N ARG A 3 17.88 -40.31 -35.53
CA ARG A 3 17.46 -39.24 -34.63
C ARG A 3 17.14 -39.94 -33.31
N VAL A 4 17.88 -39.63 -32.25
CA VAL A 4 17.40 -39.88 -30.88
C VAL A 4 17.18 -38.53 -30.23
N MET A 5 15.92 -38.33 -29.85
CA MET A 5 15.35 -37.14 -29.25
C MET A 5 15.47 -37.18 -27.71
N LEU A 6 15.46 -35.98 -27.10
CA LEU A 6 14.85 -35.64 -25.80
C LEU A 6 15.46 -36.19 -24.49
N ASN A 7 16.13 -35.32 -23.72
CA ASN A 7 15.57 -34.79 -22.46
C ASN A 7 16.44 -33.65 -21.90
N ALA A 8 16.27 -32.43 -22.41
CA ALA A 8 16.63 -31.24 -21.64
C ALA A 8 15.47 -30.98 -20.66
N GLY A 9 15.34 -31.85 -19.66
CA GLY A 9 14.38 -31.67 -18.59
C GLY A 9 14.64 -30.32 -17.94
N LEU A 10 13.63 -29.46 -17.91
CA LEU A 10 13.62 -28.20 -17.17
C LEU A 10 14.00 -28.49 -15.72
N ILE A 11 15.27 -28.29 -15.36
CA ILE A 11 15.70 -28.40 -13.96
C ILE A 11 15.03 -27.23 -13.23
N PRO A 12 14.07 -27.47 -12.32
CA PRO A 12 13.40 -26.39 -11.61
C PRO A 12 14.44 -25.65 -10.76
N ASN A 13 14.48 -24.32 -10.86
CA ASN A 13 15.40 -23.52 -10.06
C ASN A 13 14.99 -23.63 -8.56
N PRO A 14 15.80 -24.24 -7.69
CA PRO A 14 15.44 -24.39 -6.27
C PRO A 14 15.34 -23.05 -5.53
N MET A 15 15.95 -21.96 -6.03
CA MET A 15 15.71 -20.62 -5.48
C MET A 15 14.30 -20.11 -5.76
N HIS A 16 13.67 -20.53 -6.87
CA HIS A 16 12.34 -20.08 -7.23
C HIS A 16 11.28 -20.59 -6.25
N GLU A 17 11.39 -21.85 -5.83
CA GLU A 17 10.48 -22.43 -4.83
C GLU A 17 10.62 -21.75 -3.46
N LYS A 18 11.85 -21.45 -3.03
CA LYS A 18 12.12 -20.68 -1.81
C LYS A 18 11.54 -19.26 -1.90
N TRP A 19 11.65 -18.62 -3.06
CA TRP A 19 11.08 -17.29 -3.29
C TRP A 19 9.55 -17.32 -3.20
N ILE A 20 8.88 -18.28 -3.85
CA ILE A 20 7.42 -18.45 -3.75
C ILE A 20 7.00 -18.65 -2.29
N THR A 21 7.68 -19.54 -1.56
CA THR A 21 7.37 -19.82 -0.16
C THR A 21 7.45 -18.55 0.69
N THR A 22 8.49 -17.74 0.48
CA THR A 22 8.69 -16.48 1.19
C THR A 22 7.62 -15.45 0.80
N ASP A 23 7.31 -15.33 -0.49
CA ASP A 23 6.29 -14.42 -0.99
C ASP A 23 4.90 -14.73 -0.40
N GLN A 24 4.52 -16.01 -0.35
CA GLN A 24 3.24 -16.43 0.21
C GLN A 24 3.17 -16.23 1.73
N LEU A 25 4.28 -16.41 2.45
CA LEU A 25 4.35 -16.08 3.88
C LEU A 25 4.11 -14.58 4.11
N LEU A 26 4.77 -13.73 3.33
CA LEU A 26 4.60 -12.28 3.41
C LEU A 26 3.18 -11.86 3.03
N LEU A 27 2.60 -12.48 2.00
CA LEU A 27 1.24 -12.20 1.56
C LEU A 27 0.21 -12.54 2.66
N ASN A 28 0.34 -13.69 3.30
CA ASN A 28 -0.52 -14.08 4.42
C ASN A 28 -0.38 -13.13 5.61
N TRP A 29 0.86 -12.73 5.93
CA TRP A 29 1.11 -11.78 7.00
C TRP A 29 0.50 -10.41 6.70
N LEU A 30 0.68 -9.89 5.48
CA LEU A 30 0.04 -8.65 5.03
C LEU A 30 -1.48 -8.77 5.15
N ASN A 31 -2.09 -9.82 4.63
CA ASN A 31 -3.55 -9.98 4.73
C ASN A 31 -4.06 -10.07 6.17
N ALA A 32 -3.26 -10.60 7.11
CA ALA A 32 -3.63 -10.71 8.52
C ALA A 32 -3.62 -9.38 9.29
N ILE A 33 -2.86 -8.38 8.82
CA ILE A 33 -2.76 -7.08 9.49
C ILE A 33 -3.65 -5.99 8.89
N LEU A 34 -4.23 -6.25 7.71
CA LEU A 34 -5.09 -5.29 7.01
C LEU A 34 -6.53 -5.36 7.55
N THR A 35 -7.19 -4.21 7.62
CA THR A 35 -8.63 -4.15 7.90
C THR A 35 -9.42 -4.59 6.68
N GLU A 36 -10.71 -4.92 6.87
CA GLU A 36 -11.59 -5.38 5.78
C GLU A 36 -11.68 -4.37 4.63
N GLU A 37 -11.71 -3.07 4.95
CA GLU A 37 -11.75 -1.99 3.95
C GLU A 37 -10.48 -1.95 3.11
N VAL A 38 -9.33 -2.24 3.72
CA VAL A 38 -8.04 -2.22 3.02
C VAL A 38 -7.80 -3.53 2.26
N LEU A 39 -8.31 -4.65 2.78
CA LEU A 39 -8.31 -5.94 2.06
C LEU A 39 -9.08 -5.84 0.74
N ALA A 40 -10.20 -5.11 0.70
CA ALA A 40 -10.96 -4.87 -0.52
C ALA A 40 -10.14 -4.15 -1.62
N GLU A 41 -9.15 -3.34 -1.24
CA GLU A 41 -8.26 -2.64 -2.20
C GLU A 41 -7.19 -3.54 -2.81
N VAL A 42 -6.88 -4.67 -2.18
CA VAL A 42 -5.79 -5.57 -2.59
C VAL A 42 -6.29 -6.94 -3.05
N VAL A 43 -7.61 -7.13 -3.13
CA VAL A 43 -8.24 -8.37 -3.59
C VAL A 43 -7.79 -8.71 -5.01
N GLY A 44 -7.46 -9.99 -5.23
CA GLY A 44 -6.99 -10.50 -6.52
C GLY A 44 -5.50 -10.32 -6.79
N LEU A 45 -4.75 -9.68 -5.89
CA LEU A 45 -3.28 -9.62 -5.97
C LEU A 45 -2.66 -10.88 -5.37
N SER A 46 -1.81 -11.56 -6.14
CA SER A 46 -1.28 -12.87 -5.80
C SER A 46 0.15 -12.88 -5.26
N THR A 47 0.80 -11.71 -5.21
CA THR A 47 2.18 -11.56 -4.69
C THR A 47 2.21 -10.48 -3.63
N SER A 48 3.06 -10.69 -2.62
CA SER A 48 3.27 -9.73 -1.54
C SER A 48 3.78 -8.38 -2.06
N LYS A 49 4.59 -8.39 -3.12
CA LYS A 49 5.06 -7.18 -3.82
C LYS A 49 3.89 -6.37 -4.37
N ASN A 50 2.98 -6.99 -5.10
CA ASN A 50 1.86 -6.26 -5.72
C ASN A 50 0.94 -5.66 -4.66
N VAL A 51 0.67 -6.40 -3.58
CA VAL A 51 -0.07 -5.90 -2.42
C VAL A 51 0.63 -4.68 -1.84
N TRP A 52 1.94 -4.78 -1.56
CA TRP A 52 2.72 -3.67 -1.02
C TRP A 52 2.69 -2.43 -1.91
N GLU A 53 2.94 -2.58 -3.21
CA GLU A 53 2.91 -1.46 -4.16
C GLU A 53 1.52 -0.81 -4.24
N LYS A 54 0.44 -1.60 -4.20
CA LYS A 54 -0.93 -1.08 -4.19
C LYS A 54 -1.22 -0.28 -2.91
N LEU A 55 -0.81 -0.80 -1.75
CA LEU A 55 -0.94 -0.09 -0.47
C LEU A 55 -0.15 1.21 -0.48
N GLU A 56 1.13 1.14 -0.87
CA GLU A 56 2.01 2.29 -0.95
C GLU A 56 1.40 3.39 -1.83
N ASN A 57 0.98 3.06 -3.05
CA ASN A 57 0.37 4.04 -3.95
C ASN A 57 -0.90 4.65 -3.39
N THR A 58 -1.76 3.85 -2.75
CA THR A 58 -3.04 4.31 -2.22
C THR A 58 -2.84 5.23 -1.02
N PHE A 59 -1.97 4.84 -0.08
CA PHE A 59 -1.79 5.56 1.18
C PHE A 59 -0.77 6.70 1.08
N LEU A 60 0.26 6.61 0.23
CA LEU A 60 1.20 7.72 0.04
C LEU A 60 0.51 8.93 -0.61
N GLN A 61 -0.29 8.71 -1.64
CA GLN A 61 -1.00 9.81 -2.32
C GLN A 61 -2.01 10.47 -1.38
N ARG A 62 -2.80 9.69 -0.63
CA ARG A 62 -3.72 10.21 0.39
C ARG A 62 -2.98 10.97 1.49
N SER A 63 -1.85 10.45 1.96
CA SER A 63 -1.05 11.10 3.01
C SER A 63 -0.49 12.43 2.54
N LYS A 64 0.08 12.49 1.33
CA LYS A 64 0.58 13.74 0.74
C LYS A 64 -0.54 14.75 0.54
N ALA A 65 -1.67 14.35 -0.05
CA ALA A 65 -2.81 15.23 -0.25
C ALA A 65 -3.32 15.82 1.08
N ARG A 66 -3.41 14.98 2.12
CA ARG A 66 -3.80 15.41 3.47
C ARG A 66 -2.77 16.36 4.09
N GLU A 67 -1.48 16.10 3.92
CA GLU A 67 -0.42 17.02 4.36
C GLU A 67 -0.57 18.40 3.70
N TYR A 68 -0.76 18.44 2.37
CA TYR A 68 -0.98 19.68 1.64
C TYR A 68 -2.24 20.40 2.11
N GLN A 69 -3.35 19.68 2.27
CA GLN A 69 -4.62 20.24 2.75
C GLN A 69 -4.44 20.88 4.13
N LEU A 70 -3.83 20.18 5.09
CA LEU A 70 -3.58 20.70 6.44
C LEU A 70 -2.68 21.95 6.41
N LYS A 71 -1.61 21.94 5.60
CA LYS A 71 -0.75 23.12 5.41
C LYS A 71 -1.52 24.31 4.87
N HIS A 72 -2.39 24.07 3.88
CA HIS A 72 -3.22 25.10 3.28
C HIS A 72 -4.26 25.65 4.27
N GLU A 73 -4.93 24.78 5.03
CA GLU A 73 -5.85 25.17 6.09
C GLU A 73 -5.16 26.03 7.15
N LEU A 74 -3.95 25.65 7.59
CA LEU A 74 -3.15 26.44 8.52
C LEU A 74 -2.76 27.81 7.97
N GLN A 75 -2.29 27.89 6.72
CA GLN A 75 -1.90 29.16 6.09
C GLN A 75 -3.07 30.14 5.94
N ASN A 76 -4.27 29.61 5.68
CA ASN A 76 -5.48 30.40 5.52
C ASN A 76 -6.28 30.55 6.82
N CYS A 77 -5.79 29.96 7.92
CA CYS A 77 -6.42 30.09 9.22
C CYS A 77 -6.20 31.50 9.75
N ARG A 78 -7.22 32.34 9.61
CA ARG A 78 -7.24 33.71 10.13
C ARG A 78 -8.49 33.92 10.98
N GLN A 79 -8.31 34.63 12.08
CA GLN A 79 -9.42 35.11 12.89
C GLN A 79 -10.24 36.11 12.06
N GLN A 80 -11.55 35.93 12.03
CA GLN A 80 -12.45 36.85 11.32
C GLN A 80 -12.65 38.12 12.16
N GLN A 81 -12.92 39.26 11.51
CA GLN A 81 -13.04 40.55 12.20
C GLN A 81 -14.13 40.58 13.30
N SER A 82 -15.19 39.78 13.15
CA SER A 82 -16.29 39.68 14.11
C SER A 82 -16.17 38.48 15.06
N GLU A 83 -15.12 37.66 14.96
CA GLU A 83 -14.93 36.44 15.74
C GLU A 83 -14.09 36.73 16.99
N SER A 84 -14.51 36.21 18.15
CA SER A 84 -13.71 36.31 19.37
C SER A 84 -12.52 35.34 19.32
N VAL A 85 -11.43 35.64 20.03
CA VAL A 85 -10.26 34.75 20.11
C VAL A 85 -10.65 33.37 20.66
N HIS A 86 -11.58 33.32 21.60
CA HIS A 86 -12.08 32.08 22.18
C HIS A 86 -12.77 31.20 21.13
N ASP A 87 -13.64 31.79 20.30
CA ASP A 87 -14.38 31.05 19.27
C ASP A 87 -13.47 30.60 18.13
N PHE A 88 -12.50 31.44 17.76
CA PHE A 88 -11.43 31.09 16.81
C PHE A 88 -10.63 29.87 17.30
N LEU A 89 -10.17 29.88 18.55
CA LEU A 89 -9.40 28.79 19.14
C LEU A 89 -10.22 27.50 19.28
N ARG A 90 -11.54 27.60 19.47
CA ARG A 90 -12.44 26.44 19.52
C ARG A 90 -12.56 25.74 18.17
N ARG A 91 -12.55 26.50 17.06
CA ARG A 91 -12.62 25.95 15.70
C ARG A 91 -11.36 25.19 15.29
N PHE A 92 -10.24 25.45 15.97
CA PHE A 92 -8.95 24.80 15.71
C PHE A 92 -8.77 23.46 16.45
N LYS A 93 -9.62 23.15 17.44
CA LYS A 93 -9.49 21.99 18.34
C LYS A 93 -10.28 20.79 17.83
#